data_AF-A0A377PEW9-F1
#
_entry.id   AF-A0A377PEW9-F1
#
_cell.length_a   1.000
_cell.length_b   1.000
_cell.length_c   1.000
_cell.angle_alpha   90.00
_cell.angle_beta   90.00
_cell.angle_gamma   90.00
#
_symmetry.space_group_name_H-M   'P 1'
#
loop_
_entity.id
_entity.type
_entity.pdbx_description
1 polymer ?
#
loop_
_entity_poly.entity_id
_entity_poly.type
_entity_poly.pdbx_seq_one_letter_code
_entity_poly.pdbx_strand_id
1 'polypeptide(L)'
;MKENSPADKQSLIENEVGEHLRFYRLCGIMAAASVVFITLLTVLVYPESMHENAYRVACLVYGPATLLLLLGMFKYPTVCSWILFAAFHAMLLYLFIDGTTFNLVISTLFSLFFLFGVVANTQFYRGIERPLWLAQRRCKPVGLLCFIALLAALLSSGYAFRWIEKKKEDPLQWIEYRREMLKRYVDTTPQADTSDSMFKLRRVRLEGKTLVFVFRVIPPSDEPIESTLAKHAKDDFIAHCKEKGIRHYNMKIMYVYHVEQLEHIFVMDKKDCARLS
;
A
#
# COMPACT_ATOMS: atom_id res chain seq x y z
N MET A 1 4.83 54.63 -29.04
CA MET A 1 4.40 53.71 -27.96
C MET A 1 2.94 53.40 -28.19
N LYS A 2 2.58 52.18 -28.58
CA LYS A 2 1.17 51.75 -28.63
C LYS A 2 0.71 51.54 -27.18
N GLU A 3 -0.22 52.36 -26.71
CA GLU A 3 -0.92 52.11 -25.45
C GLU A 3 -1.71 50.81 -25.59
N ASN A 4 -1.40 49.81 -24.76
CA ASN A 4 -2.16 48.58 -24.69
C ASN A 4 -3.58 48.89 -24.19
N SER A 5 -4.55 48.79 -25.10
CA SER A 5 -5.96 48.98 -24.80
C SER A 5 -6.40 48.02 -23.69
N PRO A 6 -7.31 48.43 -22.77
CA PRO A 6 -7.86 47.52 -21.75
C PRO A 6 -8.49 46.26 -22.37
N ALA A 7 -8.96 46.32 -23.61
CA ALA A 7 -9.46 45.16 -24.36
C ALA A 7 -8.36 44.13 -24.69
N ASP A 8 -7.13 44.59 -24.99
CA ASP A 8 -5.98 43.71 -25.24
C ASP A 8 -5.51 43.01 -23.97
N LYS A 9 -5.67 43.65 -22.80
CA LYS A 9 -5.34 43.02 -21.52
C LYS A 9 -6.35 41.94 -21.12
N GLN A 10 -7.62 42.13 -21.45
CA GLN A 10 -8.68 41.19 -21.12
C GLN A 10 -8.63 39.94 -22.01
N SER A 11 -8.36 40.10 -23.30
CA SER A 11 -8.17 38.98 -24.23
C SER A 11 -6.91 38.14 -23.93
N LEU A 12 -5.83 38.77 -23.45
CA LEU A 12 -4.64 38.07 -22.95
C LEU A 12 -4.94 37.18 -21.74
N ILE A 13 -5.74 37.68 -20.79
CA ILE A 13 -6.12 36.94 -19.58
C ILE A 13 -7.05 35.76 -19.93
N GLU A 14 -7.99 35.95 -20.84
CA GLU A 14 -8.91 34.89 -21.30
C GLU A 14 -8.15 33.75 -22.01
N ASN A 15 -7.17 34.09 -22.85
CA ASN A 15 -6.32 33.09 -23.50
C ASN A 15 -5.45 32.31 -22.51
N GLU A 16 -4.83 32.99 -21.53
CA GLU A 16 -4.00 32.36 -20.49
C GLU A 16 -4.83 31.39 -19.61
N VAL A 17 -6.06 31.77 -19.25
CA VAL A 17 -6.99 30.92 -18.49
C VAL A 17 -7.36 29.66 -19.27
N GLY A 18 -7.64 29.79 -20.57
CA GLY A 18 -7.92 28.66 -21.45
C GLY A 18 -6.77 27.66 -21.55
N GLU A 19 -5.53 28.14 -21.60
CA GLU A 19 -4.33 27.29 -21.65
C GLU A 19 -4.11 26.51 -20.34
N HIS A 20 -4.30 27.15 -19.19
CA HIS A 20 -4.16 26.48 -17.89
C HIS A 20 -5.20 25.37 -17.68
N LEU A 21 -6.44 25.60 -18.08
CA LEU A 21 -7.49 24.57 -17.99
C LEU A 21 -7.21 23.38 -18.90
N ARG A 22 -6.65 23.62 -20.09
CA ARG A 22 -6.17 22.55 -20.98
C ARG A 22 -5.04 21.76 -20.34
N PHE A 23 -4.08 22.43 -19.70
CA PHE A 23 -3.00 21.77 -18.96
C PHE A 23 -3.53 20.88 -17.83
N TYR A 24 -4.48 21.35 -17.02
CA TYR A 24 -5.07 20.52 -15.95
C TYR A 24 -5.84 19.32 -16.47
N ARG A 25 -6.57 19.49 -17.57
CA ARG A 25 -7.22 18.38 -18.25
C ARG A 25 -6.20 17.34 -18.72
N LEU A 26 -5.08 17.79 -19.30
CA LEU A 26 -3.97 16.91 -19.69
C LEU A 26 -3.37 16.17 -18.49
N CYS A 27 -3.20 16.81 -17.34
CA CYS A 27 -2.71 16.13 -16.13
C CYS A 27 -3.61 14.93 -15.75
N GLY A 28 -4.93 15.11 -15.74
CA GLY A 28 -5.87 14.03 -15.44
C GLY A 28 -5.82 12.89 -16.46
N ILE A 29 -5.73 13.22 -17.75
CA ILE A 29 -5.60 12.24 -18.84
C ILE A 29 -4.28 11.46 -18.71
N MET A 30 -3.17 12.17 -18.46
CA MET A 30 -1.85 11.57 -18.30
C MET A 30 -1.78 10.65 -17.07
N ALA A 31 -2.43 11.02 -15.97
CA ALA A 31 -2.54 10.15 -14.80
C ALA A 31 -3.30 8.86 -15.13
N ALA A 32 -4.46 8.96 -15.77
CA ALA A 32 -5.24 7.78 -16.20
C ALA A 32 -4.45 6.89 -17.18
N ALA A 33 -3.82 7.49 -18.19
CA ALA A 33 -2.98 6.78 -19.15
C ALA A 33 -1.79 6.08 -18.47
N SER A 34 -1.17 6.73 -17.49
CA SER A 34 -0.08 6.16 -16.70
C SER A 34 -0.56 4.96 -15.87
N VAL A 35 -1.75 5.02 -15.27
CA VAL A 35 -2.34 3.88 -14.56
C VAL A 35 -2.55 2.70 -15.52
N VAL A 36 -3.14 2.93 -16.69
CA VAL A 36 -3.34 1.89 -17.70
C VAL A 36 -2.01 1.29 -18.13
N PHE A 37 -1.01 2.13 -18.41
CA PHE A 37 0.32 1.69 -18.81
C PHE A 37 1.01 0.85 -17.73
N ILE A 38 0.96 1.28 -16.46
CA ILE A 38 1.52 0.53 -15.33
C ILE A 38 0.81 -0.83 -15.18
N THR A 39 -0.52 -0.88 -15.32
CA THR A 39 -1.25 -2.16 -15.25
C THR A 39 -0.84 -3.11 -16.37
N LEU A 40 -0.70 -2.63 -17.61
CA LEU A 40 -0.22 -3.42 -18.74
C LEU A 40 1.20 -3.93 -18.52
N LEU A 41 2.10 -3.05 -18.07
CA LEU A 41 3.50 -3.41 -17.81
C LEU A 41 3.60 -4.44 -16.69
N THR A 42 2.76 -4.34 -15.65
CA THR A 42 2.71 -5.33 -14.56
C THR A 42 2.29 -6.71 -15.08
N VAL A 43 1.28 -6.75 -15.96
CA VAL A 43 0.83 -8.00 -16.61
C VAL A 43 1.91 -8.64 -17.45
N LEU A 44 2.65 -7.83 -18.23
CA LEU A 44 3.65 -8.34 -19.17
C LEU A 44 4.95 -8.75 -18.50
N VAL A 45 5.39 -8.02 -17.47
CA VAL A 45 6.72 -8.20 -16.86
C VAL A 45 6.67 -9.13 -15.64
N TYR A 46 5.56 -9.15 -14.90
CA TYR A 46 5.45 -9.90 -13.64
C TYR A 46 4.23 -10.83 -13.63
N PRO A 47 4.12 -11.80 -14.55
CA PRO A 47 2.95 -12.70 -14.59
C PRO A 47 2.80 -13.53 -13.31
N GLU A 48 3.90 -13.83 -12.61
CA GLU A 48 3.87 -14.54 -11.33
C GLU A 48 3.10 -13.79 -10.23
N SER A 49 3.14 -12.44 -10.25
CA SER A 49 2.39 -11.61 -9.29
C SER A 49 0.87 -11.71 -9.45
N MET A 50 0.35 -12.27 -10.55
CA MET A 50 -1.09 -12.47 -10.77
C MET A 50 -1.72 -13.56 -9.89
N HIS A 51 -0.90 -14.35 -9.19
CA HIS A 51 -1.40 -15.32 -8.22
C HIS A 51 -2.00 -14.63 -6.99
N GLU A 52 -1.58 -13.39 -6.71
CA GLU A 52 -2.13 -12.59 -5.63
C GLU A 52 -3.43 -11.91 -6.06
N ASN A 53 -4.46 -12.04 -5.21
CA ASN A 53 -5.80 -11.51 -5.47
C ASN A 53 -5.81 -10.01 -5.76
N ALA A 54 -5.04 -9.23 -5.00
CA ALA A 54 -4.94 -7.78 -5.18
C ALA A 54 -4.45 -7.39 -6.58
N TYR A 55 -3.35 -7.99 -7.04
CA TYR A 55 -2.74 -7.69 -8.34
C TYR A 55 -3.65 -8.12 -9.51
N ARG A 56 -4.34 -9.26 -9.34
CA ARG A 56 -5.32 -9.72 -10.33
C ARG A 56 -6.50 -8.75 -10.48
N VAL A 57 -7.07 -8.27 -9.37
CA VAL A 57 -8.16 -7.27 -9.41
C VAL A 57 -7.65 -5.94 -9.98
N ALA A 58 -6.44 -5.52 -9.61
CA ALA A 58 -5.78 -4.33 -10.17
C ALA A 58 -5.71 -4.37 -11.70
N CYS A 59 -5.25 -5.50 -12.23
CA CYS A 59 -4.89 -5.60 -13.64
C CYS A 59 -6.05 -6.03 -14.52
N LEU A 60 -6.90 -6.95 -14.08
CA LEU A 60 -8.00 -7.48 -14.91
C LEU A 60 -9.29 -6.67 -14.81
N VAL A 61 -9.48 -5.91 -13.72
CA VAL A 61 -10.70 -5.12 -13.52
C VAL A 61 -10.38 -3.63 -13.62
N TYR A 62 -9.46 -3.13 -12.77
CA TYR A 62 -9.20 -1.69 -12.69
C TYR A 62 -8.49 -1.13 -13.92
N GLY A 63 -7.49 -1.82 -14.47
CA GLY A 63 -6.81 -1.41 -15.71
C GLY A 63 -7.80 -1.19 -16.87
N PRO A 64 -8.57 -2.22 -17.27
CA PRO A 64 -9.59 -2.10 -18.32
C PRO A 64 -10.67 -1.07 -18.02
N ALA A 65 -11.17 -1.00 -16.78
CA ALA A 65 -12.15 0.01 -16.39
C ALA A 65 -11.60 1.44 -16.53
N THR A 66 -10.34 1.65 -16.15
CA THR A 66 -9.65 2.94 -16.31
C THR A 66 -9.51 3.31 -17.78
N LEU A 67 -9.17 2.36 -18.65
CA LEU A 67 -9.09 2.58 -20.09
C LEU A 67 -10.47 2.94 -20.68
N LEU A 68 -11.52 2.21 -20.31
CA LEU A 68 -12.88 2.51 -20.75
C LEU A 68 -13.35 3.89 -20.29
N LEU A 69 -13.03 4.28 -19.05
CA LEU A 69 -13.35 5.61 -18.54
C LEU A 69 -12.56 6.70 -19.26
N LEU A 70 -11.30 6.45 -19.60
CA LEU A 70 -10.48 7.38 -20.39
C LEU A 70 -11.08 7.62 -21.78
N LEU A 71 -11.53 6.56 -22.45
CA LEU A 71 -12.28 6.67 -23.71
C LEU A 71 -13.65 7.36 -23.49
N GLY A 72 -14.32 7.08 -22.39
CA GLY A 72 -15.57 7.72 -22.01
C GLY A 72 -15.46 9.24 -21.84
N MET A 73 -14.26 9.75 -21.52
CA MET A 73 -14.02 11.19 -21.38
C MET A 73 -14.25 11.98 -22.69
N PHE A 74 -14.28 11.33 -23.85
CA PHE A 74 -14.65 12.01 -25.11
C PHE A 74 -16.12 12.46 -25.12
N LYS A 75 -17.01 11.69 -24.48
CA LYS A 75 -18.46 11.97 -24.45
C LYS A 75 -18.93 12.55 -23.12
N TYR A 76 -18.37 12.08 -22.00
CA TYR A 76 -18.78 12.48 -20.64
C TYR A 76 -17.56 12.86 -19.77
N PRO A 77 -16.81 13.93 -20.13
CA PRO A 77 -15.53 14.27 -19.49
C PRO A 77 -15.65 14.50 -17.98
N THR A 78 -16.69 15.19 -17.52
CA THR A 78 -16.88 15.52 -16.10
C THR A 78 -17.14 14.27 -15.27
N VAL A 79 -18.10 13.45 -15.69
CA VAL A 79 -18.51 12.24 -14.97
C VAL A 79 -17.36 11.25 -14.93
N CYS A 80 -16.72 10.98 -16.08
CA CYS A 80 -15.58 10.08 -16.15
C CYS A 80 -14.39 10.55 -15.29
N SER A 81 -14.13 11.87 -15.21
CA SER A 81 -13.05 12.38 -14.35
C SER A 81 -13.31 12.12 -12.86
N TRP A 82 -14.54 12.34 -12.41
CA TRP A 82 -14.93 12.05 -11.01
C TRP A 82 -14.86 10.55 -10.71
N ILE A 83 -15.33 9.71 -11.63
CA ILE A 83 -15.26 8.26 -11.48
C ILE A 83 -13.80 7.80 -11.46
N LEU A 84 -12.93 8.32 -12.32
CA LEU A 84 -11.50 7.99 -12.33
C LEU A 84 -10.82 8.34 -11.00
N PHE A 85 -11.10 9.55 -10.47
CA PHE A 85 -10.59 9.95 -9.16
C PHE A 85 -11.08 9.03 -8.04
N ALA A 86 -12.37 8.74 -8.00
CA ALA A 86 -12.96 7.85 -7.00
C ALA A 86 -12.43 6.41 -7.12
N ALA A 87 -12.33 5.88 -8.34
CA ALA A 87 -11.83 4.54 -8.61
C ALA A 87 -10.36 4.40 -8.20
N PHE A 88 -9.52 5.41 -8.49
CA PHE A 88 -8.13 5.41 -8.03
C PHE A 88 -8.02 5.31 -6.50
N HIS A 89 -8.81 6.10 -5.77
CA HIS A 89 -8.80 6.05 -4.30
C HIS A 89 -9.43 4.79 -3.72
N ALA A 90 -10.49 4.25 -4.34
CA ALA A 90 -11.06 2.97 -3.97
C ALA A 90 -10.06 1.83 -4.16
N MET A 91 -9.27 1.89 -5.23
CA MET A 91 -8.22 0.91 -5.49
C MET A 91 -7.10 0.99 -4.46
N LEU A 92 -6.62 2.19 -4.12
CA LEU A 92 -5.63 2.37 -3.06
C LEU A 92 -6.12 1.80 -1.72
N LEU A 93 -7.39 2.04 -1.37
CA LEU A 93 -8.00 1.53 -0.15
C LEU A 93 -8.11 0.01 -0.17
N TYR A 94 -8.51 -0.57 -1.31
CA TYR A 94 -8.57 -2.02 -1.50
C TYR A 94 -7.18 -2.66 -1.32
N LEU A 95 -6.15 -2.11 -1.96
CA LEU A 95 -4.77 -2.56 -1.81
C LEU A 95 -4.31 -2.50 -0.34
N PHE A 96 -4.65 -1.41 0.36
CA PHE A 96 -4.34 -1.29 1.78
C PHE A 96 -5.02 -2.39 2.63
N ILE A 97 -6.31 -2.68 2.38
CA ILE A 97 -7.05 -3.72 3.09
C ILE A 97 -6.43 -5.10 2.85
N ASP A 98 -6.01 -5.39 1.62
CA ASP A 98 -5.31 -6.65 1.29
C ASP A 98 -3.90 -6.71 1.92
N GLY A 99 -3.39 -5.57 2.39
CA GLY A 99 -2.11 -5.43 3.09
C GLY A 99 -0.97 -4.98 2.21
N THR A 100 -1.25 -4.61 0.97
CA THR A 100 -0.27 -4.01 0.05
C THR A 100 -0.10 -2.54 0.37
N THR A 101 1.15 -2.08 0.49
CA THR A 101 1.47 -0.66 0.70
C THR A 101 1.76 0.03 -0.61
N PHE A 102 1.09 1.16 -0.84
CA PHE A 102 1.45 2.06 -1.92
C PHE A 102 2.30 3.22 -1.40
N ASN A 103 3.19 3.76 -2.23
CA ASN A 103 4.03 4.88 -1.84
C ASN A 103 3.18 6.16 -1.73
N LEU A 104 3.19 6.80 -0.55
CA LEU A 104 2.39 8.01 -0.28
C LEU A 104 2.70 9.17 -1.23
N VAL A 105 3.96 9.34 -1.64
CA VAL A 105 4.37 10.41 -2.57
C VAL A 105 3.73 10.18 -3.93
N ILE A 106 3.80 8.95 -4.43
CA ILE A 106 3.20 8.57 -5.71
C ILE A 106 1.68 8.70 -5.64
N SER A 107 1.04 8.18 -4.58
CA SER A 107 -0.40 8.33 -4.37
C SER A 107 -0.82 9.80 -4.37
N THR A 108 -0.09 10.68 -3.68
CA THR A 108 -0.41 12.10 -3.61
C THR A 108 -0.28 12.78 -4.97
N LEU A 109 0.76 12.45 -5.75
CA LEU A 109 0.97 12.99 -7.09
C LEU A 109 -0.14 12.59 -8.06
N PHE A 110 -0.52 11.31 -8.09
CA PHE A 110 -1.63 10.84 -8.90
C PHE A 110 -2.97 11.45 -8.47
N SER A 111 -3.24 11.52 -7.16
CA SER A 111 -4.42 12.20 -6.61
C SER A 111 -4.52 13.64 -7.05
N LEU A 112 -3.38 14.36 -7.03
CA LEU A 112 -3.32 15.76 -7.47
C LEU A 112 -3.63 15.88 -8.97
N PHE A 113 -3.07 15.02 -9.80
CA PHE A 113 -3.31 15.04 -11.25
C PHE A 113 -4.76 14.69 -11.61
N PHE A 114 -5.35 13.70 -10.95
CA PHE A 114 -6.78 13.41 -11.10
C PHE A 114 -7.66 14.58 -10.64
N LEU A 115 -7.31 15.23 -9.52
CA LEU A 115 -8.03 16.43 -9.04
C LEU A 115 -7.95 17.58 -10.04
N PHE A 116 -6.78 17.82 -10.65
CA PHE A 116 -6.67 18.81 -11.73
C PHE A 116 -7.59 18.48 -12.90
N GLY A 117 -7.63 17.22 -13.35
CA GLY A 117 -8.56 16.78 -14.38
C GLY A 117 -10.03 16.99 -14.02
N VAL A 118 -10.41 16.64 -12.78
CA VAL A 118 -11.77 16.84 -12.25
C VAL A 118 -12.18 18.30 -12.27
N VAL A 119 -11.32 19.17 -11.73
CA VAL A 119 -11.58 20.63 -11.68
C VAL A 119 -11.73 21.17 -13.09
N ALA A 120 -10.78 20.89 -13.98
CA ALA A 120 -10.80 21.40 -15.35
C ALA A 120 -12.06 21.00 -16.11
N ASN A 121 -12.40 19.71 -16.10
CA ASN A 121 -13.57 19.21 -16.83
C ASN A 121 -14.90 19.71 -16.24
N THR A 122 -14.97 19.92 -14.92
CA THR A 122 -16.16 20.49 -14.27
C THR A 122 -16.34 21.97 -14.64
N GLN A 123 -15.25 22.73 -14.74
CA GLN A 123 -15.30 24.14 -15.14
C GLN A 123 -15.68 24.32 -16.61
N PHE A 124 -15.08 23.53 -17.51
CA PHE A 124 -15.46 23.49 -18.92
C PHE A 124 -16.95 23.16 -19.10
N TYR A 125 -17.47 22.13 -18.42
CA TYR A 125 -18.87 21.72 -18.55
C TYR A 125 -19.86 22.79 -18.11
N ARG A 126 -19.53 23.56 -17.07
CA ARG A 126 -20.43 24.64 -16.59
C ARG A 126 -20.35 25.91 -17.43
N GLY A 127 -19.51 25.96 -18.47
CA GLY A 127 -19.22 27.20 -19.21
C GLY A 127 -18.63 28.28 -18.30
N ILE A 128 -18.07 27.87 -17.15
CA ILE A 128 -17.48 28.76 -16.17
C ILE A 128 -16.00 28.79 -16.47
N GLU A 129 -15.59 29.71 -17.35
CA GLU A 129 -14.20 30.14 -17.48
C GLU A 129 -13.79 31.07 -16.34
N ARG A 130 -14.43 30.93 -15.16
CA ARG A 130 -13.89 31.56 -13.97
C ARG A 130 -12.62 30.80 -13.62
N PRO A 131 -11.48 31.47 -13.48
CA PRO A 131 -10.30 30.78 -13.05
C PRO A 131 -10.62 30.23 -11.65
N LEU A 132 -10.59 28.92 -11.42
CA LEU A 132 -10.21 28.45 -10.10
C LEU A 132 -8.70 28.72 -10.07
N TRP A 133 -8.38 29.96 -9.71
CA TRP A 133 -7.20 30.74 -10.10
C TRP A 133 -5.86 30.06 -9.80
N LEU A 134 -5.08 29.75 -10.84
CA LEU A 134 -3.63 29.53 -10.74
C LEU A 134 -2.78 30.72 -11.22
N ALA A 135 -3.32 31.62 -12.06
CA ALA A 135 -2.67 32.89 -12.45
C ALA A 135 -2.75 33.98 -11.34
N GLN A 136 -3.55 33.71 -10.30
CA GLN A 136 -3.47 34.23 -8.94
C GLN A 136 -2.07 34.34 -8.36
N ARG A 137 -1.45 35.52 -8.18
CA ARG A 137 -0.22 35.66 -7.35
C ARG A 137 -0.38 35.14 -5.89
N ARG A 138 -1.55 34.62 -5.50
CA ARG A 138 -1.86 34.03 -4.20
C ARG A 138 -1.99 32.50 -4.36
N CYS A 139 -0.98 31.75 -3.93
CA CYS A 139 -0.86 30.28 -3.96
C CYS A 139 -1.98 29.48 -3.22
N LYS A 140 -3.05 30.15 -2.75
CA LYS A 140 -4.07 29.56 -1.87
C LYS A 140 -4.87 28.40 -2.48
N PRO A 141 -5.35 28.44 -3.73
CA PRO A 141 -6.18 27.36 -4.29
C PRO A 141 -5.36 26.13 -4.71
N VAL A 142 -4.12 26.30 -5.17
CA VAL A 142 -3.20 25.18 -5.43
C VAL A 142 -2.83 24.50 -4.13
N GLY A 143 -2.50 25.29 -3.10
CA GLY A 143 -2.27 24.77 -1.76
C GLY A 143 -3.47 23.96 -1.25
N LEU A 144 -4.69 24.43 -1.51
CA LEU A 144 -5.91 23.68 -1.17
C LEU A 144 -6.03 22.37 -1.94
N LEU A 145 -5.78 22.35 -3.25
CA LEU A 145 -5.82 21.12 -4.05
C LEU A 145 -4.73 20.12 -3.62
N CYS A 146 -3.50 20.60 -3.38
CA CYS A 146 -2.42 19.80 -2.82
C CYS A 146 -2.78 19.24 -1.45
N PHE A 147 -3.42 20.04 -0.59
CA PHE A 147 -3.87 19.60 0.73
C PHE A 147 -4.98 18.55 0.63
N ILE A 148 -5.97 18.74 -0.25
CA ILE A 148 -7.03 17.75 -0.50
C ILE A 148 -6.44 16.46 -1.08
N ALA A 149 -5.52 16.56 -2.05
CA ALA A 149 -4.82 15.42 -2.63
C ALA A 149 -4.06 14.63 -1.55
N LEU A 150 -3.34 15.33 -0.67
CA LEU A 150 -2.60 14.74 0.43
C LEU A 150 -3.53 14.05 1.43
N LEU A 151 -4.62 14.69 1.83
CA LEU A 151 -5.61 14.09 2.73
C LEU A 151 -6.25 12.84 2.13
N ALA A 152 -6.68 12.93 0.87
CA ALA A 152 -7.27 11.80 0.16
C ALA A 152 -6.26 10.65 0.04
N ALA A 153 -5.01 10.95 -0.31
CA ALA A 153 -3.93 9.95 -0.39
C ALA A 153 -3.64 9.34 0.98
N LEU A 154 -3.53 10.12 2.06
CA LEU A 154 -3.26 9.64 3.42
C LEU A 154 -4.32 8.65 3.92
N LEU A 155 -5.60 8.95 3.64
CA LEU A 155 -6.73 8.10 4.02
C LEU A 155 -6.78 6.83 3.16
N SER A 156 -6.74 6.99 1.84
CA SER A 156 -6.89 5.87 0.91
C SER A 156 -5.70 4.91 0.89
N SER A 157 -4.47 5.40 1.03
CA SER A 157 -3.26 4.54 1.10
C SER A 157 -3.06 3.88 2.47
N GLY A 158 -3.93 4.17 3.45
CA GLY A 158 -3.88 3.56 4.77
C GLY A 158 -2.85 4.16 5.73
N TYR A 159 -2.08 5.17 5.33
CA TYR A 159 -1.06 5.80 6.18
C TYR A 159 -1.66 6.46 7.42
N ALA A 160 -2.80 7.14 7.28
CA ALA A 160 -3.50 7.73 8.41
C ALA A 160 -3.92 6.67 9.43
N PHE A 161 -4.49 5.55 8.95
CA PHE A 161 -4.93 4.44 9.80
C PHE A 161 -3.75 3.76 10.50
N ARG A 162 -2.64 3.50 9.79
CA ARG A 162 -1.40 2.95 10.38
C ARG A 162 -0.80 3.89 11.43
N TRP A 163 -0.84 5.20 11.18
CA TRP A 163 -0.34 6.18 12.13
C TRP A 163 -1.20 6.23 13.41
N ILE A 164 -2.52 6.16 13.27
CA ILE A 164 -3.45 6.04 14.40
C ILE A 164 -3.23 4.72 15.16
N GLU A 165 -3.03 3.61 14.46
CA GLU A 165 -2.73 2.31 15.07
C GLU A 165 -1.40 2.34 15.82
N LYS A 166 -0.35 2.93 15.24
CA LYS A 166 0.95 3.13 15.90
C LYS A 166 0.84 4.03 17.14
N LYS A 167 -0.09 4.99 17.15
CA LYS A 167 -0.39 5.83 18.32
C LYS A 167 -1.19 5.11 19.40
N LYS A 168 -1.95 4.07 19.05
CA LYS A 168 -2.69 3.21 20.01
C LYS A 168 -1.78 2.23 20.73
N GLU A 169 -0.63 1.87 20.15
CA GLU A 169 0.38 1.07 20.85
C GLU A 169 1.05 1.94 21.93
N ASP A 170 0.70 1.72 23.20
CA ASP A 170 1.42 2.32 24.32
C ASP A 170 2.87 1.78 24.33
N PRO A 171 3.88 2.62 24.07
CA PRO A 171 5.27 2.18 23.96
C PRO A 171 5.78 1.54 25.26
N LEU A 172 5.22 1.92 26.41
CA LEU A 172 5.57 1.35 27.71
C LEU A 172 5.08 -0.10 27.84
N GLN A 173 3.85 -0.38 27.40
CA GLN A 173 3.29 -1.73 27.44
C GLN A 173 4.03 -2.70 26.51
N TRP A 174 4.53 -2.22 25.37
CA TRP A 174 5.39 -3.04 24.51
C TRP A 174 6.72 -3.37 25.20
N ILE A 175 7.33 -2.41 25.90
CA ILE A 175 8.59 -2.64 26.63
C ILE A 175 8.36 -3.68 27.74
N GLU A 176 7.26 -3.60 28.48
CA GLU A 176 6.89 -4.58 29.51
C GLU A 176 6.65 -5.96 28.91
N TYR A 177 5.82 -6.05 27.86
CA TYR A 177 5.56 -7.31 27.17
C TYR A 177 6.84 -7.91 26.56
N ARG A 178 7.74 -7.09 26.02
CA ARG A 178 9.04 -7.53 25.52
C ARG A 178 9.88 -8.16 26.61
N ARG A 179 9.89 -7.60 27.83
CA ARG A 179 10.59 -8.21 28.97
C ARG A 179 9.98 -9.55 29.36
N GLU A 180 8.66 -9.66 29.38
CA GLU A 180 7.97 -10.94 29.64
C GLU A 180 8.34 -12.01 28.62
N MET A 181 8.40 -11.65 27.34
CA MET A 181 8.75 -12.58 26.25
C MET A 181 10.22 -13.01 26.30
N LEU A 182 11.15 -12.08 26.59
CA LEU A 182 12.55 -12.43 26.81
C LEU A 182 12.67 -13.43 27.97
N LYS A 183 12.00 -13.16 29.09
CA LYS A 183 12.01 -14.07 30.24
C LYS A 183 11.40 -15.44 29.94
N ARG A 184 10.30 -15.49 29.18
CA ARG A 184 9.52 -16.71 28.89
C ARG A 184 10.16 -17.62 27.84
N TYR A 185 10.85 -17.04 26.85
CA TYR A 185 11.33 -17.81 25.71
C TYR A 185 12.84 -17.80 25.55
N VAL A 186 13.54 -16.75 25.96
CA VAL A 186 14.99 -16.60 25.77
C VAL A 186 15.75 -17.03 27.03
N ASP A 187 15.31 -16.60 28.20
CA ASP A 187 16.02 -16.88 29.47
C ASP A 187 15.74 -18.30 29.99
N THR A 188 14.61 -18.89 29.60
CA THR A 188 14.16 -20.23 29.99
C THR A 188 14.38 -21.29 28.92
N THR A 189 14.98 -20.97 27.77
CA THR A 189 15.27 -22.01 26.76
C THR A 189 16.27 -23.01 27.33
N PRO A 190 15.94 -24.31 27.43
CA PRO A 190 16.89 -25.29 27.94
C PRO A 190 18.13 -25.35 27.05
N GLN A 191 19.31 -25.44 27.67
CA GLN A 191 20.55 -25.69 26.96
C GLN A 191 20.50 -27.11 26.37
N ALA A 192 20.35 -27.18 25.04
CA ALA A 192 20.52 -28.36 24.21
C ALA A 192 20.21 -29.72 24.88
N ASP A 193 18.93 -30.05 25.02
CA ASP A 193 18.49 -31.38 25.47
C ASP A 193 19.14 -32.50 24.64
N THR A 194 19.51 -33.60 25.29
CA THR A 194 20.03 -34.83 24.67
C THR A 194 18.91 -35.71 24.08
N SER A 195 17.72 -35.17 23.81
CA SER A 195 16.62 -35.93 23.20
C SER A 195 16.83 -36.13 21.69
N ASP A 196 16.50 -37.34 21.21
CA ASP A 196 16.51 -37.73 19.79
C ASP A 196 15.22 -37.27 19.08
N SER A 197 14.88 -35.97 19.17
CA SER A 197 13.79 -35.41 18.37
C SER A 197 14.28 -34.88 17.03
N MET A 198 13.50 -35.10 15.95
CA MET A 198 13.79 -34.59 14.60
C MET A 198 14.03 -33.07 14.60
N PHE A 199 13.26 -32.33 15.40
CA PHE A 199 13.40 -30.89 15.57
C PHE A 199 14.06 -30.59 16.91
N LYS A 200 15.25 -29.97 16.86
CA LYS A 200 16.00 -29.57 18.05
C LYS A 200 16.10 -28.05 18.12
N LEU A 201 15.37 -27.44 19.05
CA LEU A 201 15.44 -26.00 19.29
C LEU A 201 16.86 -25.64 19.80
N ARG A 202 17.56 -24.78 19.06
CA ARG A 202 18.92 -24.35 19.38
C ARG A 202 18.94 -23.06 20.19
N ARG A 203 18.13 -22.10 19.79
CA ARG A 203 18.06 -20.77 20.41
C ARG A 203 16.75 -20.11 20.04
N VAL A 204 16.29 -19.25 20.95
CA VAL A 204 15.23 -18.29 20.68
C VAL A 204 15.81 -16.89 20.79
N ARG A 205 15.41 -15.99 19.90
CA ARG A 205 15.81 -14.58 19.90
C ARG A 205 14.62 -13.69 19.69
N LEU A 206 14.66 -12.47 20.22
CA LEU A 206 13.64 -11.46 19.98
C LEU A 206 14.28 -10.24 19.33
N GLU A 207 14.11 -10.14 18.01
CA GLU A 207 14.68 -9.08 17.17
C GLU A 207 13.59 -8.06 16.81
N GLY A 208 13.60 -6.92 17.51
CA GLY A 208 12.51 -5.95 17.40
C GLY A 208 11.18 -6.57 17.81
N LYS A 209 10.24 -6.68 16.85
CA LYS A 209 8.92 -7.31 17.00
C LYS A 209 8.86 -8.72 16.38
N THR A 210 10.00 -9.37 16.16
CA THR A 210 10.04 -10.72 15.58
C THR A 210 10.66 -11.69 16.58
N LEU A 211 9.87 -12.68 16.99
CA LEU A 211 10.35 -13.80 17.81
C LEU A 211 10.89 -14.89 16.89
N VAL A 212 12.18 -15.16 16.99
CA VAL A 212 12.92 -16.06 16.10
C VAL A 212 13.23 -17.36 16.83
N PHE A 213 12.67 -18.46 16.36
CA PHE A 213 12.99 -19.80 16.81
C PHE A 213 13.94 -20.44 15.81
N VAL A 214 15.12 -20.85 16.28
CA VAL A 214 16.12 -21.49 15.43
C VAL A 214 16.22 -22.96 15.80
N PHE A 215 15.90 -23.82 14.85
CA PHE A 215 15.92 -25.27 14.98
C PHE A 215 17.10 -25.86 14.19
N ARG A 216 17.72 -26.88 14.76
CA ARG A 216 18.53 -27.84 14.02
C ARG A 216 17.65 -29.04 13.71
N VAL A 217 17.62 -29.46 12.46
CA VAL A 217 16.80 -30.59 12.02
C VAL A 217 17.71 -31.77 11.72
N ILE A 218 17.35 -32.95 12.24
CA ILE A 218 17.98 -34.23 11.90
C ILE A 218 17.00 -34.96 10.98
N PRO A 219 17.23 -34.98 9.66
CA PRO A 219 16.29 -35.57 8.71
C PRO A 219 16.19 -37.09 8.92
N PRO A 220 14.99 -37.68 9.00
CA PRO A 220 14.83 -39.10 8.71
C PRO A 220 15.14 -39.33 7.21
N SER A 221 15.79 -40.43 6.86
CA SER A 221 16.26 -40.71 5.51
C SER A 221 15.13 -40.67 4.46
N ASP A 222 15.41 -40.04 3.31
CA ASP A 222 14.67 -40.08 2.03
C ASP A 222 13.25 -39.50 1.94
N GLU A 223 12.82 -38.61 2.85
CA GLU A 223 11.54 -37.88 2.72
C GLU A 223 11.68 -36.40 2.31
N PRO A 224 10.69 -35.84 1.57
CA PRO A 224 10.67 -34.43 1.22
C PRO A 224 10.50 -33.55 2.48
N ILE A 225 11.59 -32.93 2.92
CA ILE A 225 11.65 -32.27 4.23
C ILE A 225 10.81 -30.99 4.31
N GLU A 226 10.66 -30.25 3.21
CA GLU A 226 10.06 -28.91 3.22
C GLU A 226 8.60 -28.90 3.66
N SER A 227 7.80 -29.90 3.26
CA SER A 227 6.40 -30.03 3.69
C SER A 227 6.29 -30.32 5.19
N THR A 228 7.22 -31.13 5.72
CA THR A 228 7.32 -31.46 7.14
C THR A 228 7.76 -30.25 7.97
N LEU A 229 8.71 -29.44 7.46
CA LEU A 229 9.11 -28.18 8.10
C LEU A 229 7.95 -27.17 8.12
N ALA A 230 7.25 -27.02 6.99
CA ALA A 230 6.12 -26.11 6.88
C ALA A 230 4.97 -26.52 7.80
N LYS A 231 4.71 -27.83 7.94
CA LYS A 231 3.72 -28.37 8.88
C LYS A 231 4.11 -28.10 10.32
N HIS A 232 5.35 -28.38 10.71
CA HIS A 232 5.84 -28.09 12.06
C HIS A 232 5.72 -26.59 12.39
N ALA A 233 6.15 -25.71 11.48
CA ALA A 233 6.04 -24.26 11.67
C ALA A 233 4.59 -23.83 11.91
N LYS A 234 3.64 -24.39 11.14
CA LYS A 234 2.20 -24.13 11.32
C LYS A 234 1.69 -24.62 12.66
N ASP A 235 1.98 -25.88 13.01
CA ASP A 235 1.48 -26.51 14.24
C ASP A 235 1.98 -25.75 15.48
N ASP A 236 3.26 -25.36 15.50
CA ASP A 236 3.86 -24.58 16.60
C ASP A 236 3.28 -23.14 16.66
N PHE A 237 3.04 -22.53 15.50
CA PHE A 237 2.48 -21.18 15.41
C PHE A 237 1.07 -21.05 15.98
N ILE A 238 0.25 -22.10 15.91
CA ILE A 238 -1.13 -22.07 16.41
C ILE A 238 -1.17 -21.71 17.90
N ALA A 239 -0.21 -22.19 18.71
CA ALA A 239 -0.14 -21.87 20.13
C ALA A 239 0.07 -20.37 20.37
N HIS A 240 0.77 -19.70 19.46
CA HIS A 240 1.10 -18.28 19.57
C HIS A 240 -0.02 -17.36 19.08
N CYS A 241 -1.02 -17.84 18.34
CA CYS A 241 -2.11 -16.99 17.85
C CYS A 241 -2.93 -16.29 18.94
N LYS A 242 -2.91 -16.83 20.17
CA LYS A 242 -3.56 -16.21 21.34
C LYS A 242 -2.68 -15.17 22.04
N GLU A 243 -1.40 -15.07 21.71
CA GLU A 243 -0.45 -14.17 22.35
C GLU A 243 -0.79 -12.70 22.11
N LYS A 244 -0.61 -11.88 23.16
CA LYS A 244 -0.85 -10.43 23.09
C LYS A 244 0.04 -9.78 22.03
N GLY A 245 1.27 -10.28 21.87
CA GLY A 245 2.24 -9.88 20.86
C GLY A 245 1.68 -9.91 19.44
N ILE A 246 1.13 -11.05 19.03
CA ILE A 246 0.57 -11.22 17.69
C ILE A 246 -0.71 -10.41 17.52
N ARG A 247 -1.62 -10.45 18.52
CA ARG A 247 -2.94 -9.83 18.38
C ARG A 247 -2.92 -8.29 18.43
N HIS A 248 -2.08 -7.71 19.29
CA HIS A 248 -2.11 -6.29 19.64
C HIS A 248 -0.86 -5.51 19.25
N TYR A 249 0.30 -6.18 19.11
CA TYR A 249 1.57 -5.50 18.84
C TYR A 249 2.16 -5.82 17.47
N ASN A 250 1.42 -6.53 16.60
CA ASN A 250 1.88 -6.97 15.28
C ASN A 250 3.23 -7.71 15.33
N MET A 251 3.44 -8.51 16.38
CA MET A 251 4.60 -9.37 16.51
C MET A 251 4.55 -10.48 15.47
N LYS A 252 5.70 -10.77 14.84
CA LYS A 252 5.87 -11.87 13.91
C LYS A 252 6.62 -13.02 14.58
N ILE A 253 6.40 -14.23 14.11
CA ILE A 253 7.17 -15.40 14.51
C ILE A 253 7.92 -15.93 13.31
N MET A 254 9.23 -16.11 13.47
CA MET A 254 10.11 -16.62 12.43
C MET A 254 10.70 -17.95 12.88
N TYR A 255 10.44 -18.99 12.10
CA TYR A 255 11.03 -20.31 12.28
C TYR A 255 12.16 -20.48 11.28
N VAL A 256 13.37 -20.68 11.79
CA VAL A 256 14.58 -20.92 11.00
C VAL A 256 15.01 -22.35 11.23
N TYR A 257 14.97 -23.17 10.18
CA TYR A 257 15.38 -24.56 10.22
C TYR A 257 16.72 -24.72 9.51
N HIS A 258 17.73 -25.18 10.25
CA HIS A 258 19.00 -25.61 9.69
C HIS A 258 18.94 -27.11 9.40
N VAL A 259 18.89 -27.46 8.12
CA VAL A 259 18.99 -28.84 7.61
C VAL A 259 20.37 -28.96 6.96
N GLU A 260 21.29 -29.66 7.62
CA GLU A 260 22.69 -29.75 7.17
C GLU A 260 23.34 -28.37 6.94
N GLN A 261 23.53 -27.94 5.68
CA GLN A 261 24.07 -26.64 5.29
C GLN A 261 23.00 -25.65 4.76
N LEU A 262 21.74 -26.08 4.64
CA LEU A 262 20.65 -25.28 4.10
C LEU A 262 19.81 -24.64 5.22
N GLU A 263 19.33 -23.44 4.93
CA GLU A 263 18.42 -22.67 5.79
C GLU A 263 17.04 -22.57 5.16
N HIS A 264 16.02 -23.03 5.88
CA HIS A 264 14.61 -22.84 5.50
C HIS A 264 13.94 -21.90 6.51
N ILE A 265 13.29 -20.85 6.01
CA ILE A 265 12.74 -19.78 6.84
C ILE A 265 11.23 -19.68 6.59
N PHE A 266 10.46 -19.76 7.67
CA PHE A 266 9.02 -19.53 7.65
C PHE A 266 8.70 -18.35 8.56
N VAL A 267 8.09 -17.30 8.00
CA VAL A 267 7.66 -16.12 8.76
C VAL A 267 6.14 -16.11 8.81
N MET A 268 5.60 -16.05 10.01
CA MET A 268 4.16 -16.09 10.27
C MET A 268 3.72 -14.90 11.10
N ASP A 269 2.52 -14.40 10.83
CA ASP A 269 1.95 -13.24 11.51
C ASP A 269 0.46 -13.37 11.80
N LYS A 270 -0.15 -12.30 12.33
CA LYS A 270 -1.56 -12.25 12.72
C LYS A 270 -2.52 -12.71 11.61
N LYS A 271 -2.19 -12.50 10.33
CA LYS A 271 -3.03 -12.93 9.21
C LYS A 271 -3.06 -14.45 9.07
N ASP A 272 -1.95 -15.12 9.37
CA ASP A 272 -1.85 -16.58 9.27
C ASP A 272 -2.70 -17.26 10.34
N CYS A 273 -2.94 -16.61 11.49
CA CYS A 273 -3.87 -17.11 12.50
C CYS A 273 -5.32 -17.22 12.01
N ALA A 274 -5.77 -16.33 11.12
CA ALA A 274 -7.12 -16.39 10.56
C ALA A 274 -7.28 -17.46 9.48
N ARG A 275 -6.17 -17.95 8.92
CA ARG A 275 -6.14 -19.04 7.92
C ARG A 275 -6.01 -20.43 8.56
N LEU A 276 -5.66 -20.47 9.85
CA LEU A 276 -5.43 -21.69 10.63
C LEU A 276 -6.56 -22.00 11.62
N SER A 277 -7.57 -21.12 11.73
CA SER A 277 -8.81 -21.31 12.50
C SER A 277 -9.94 -21.87 11.64
#